data_AF-A0A7C4BMV7-F1
#
_entry.id   AF-A0A7C4BMV7-F1
#
_cell.length_a   1.000
_cell.length_b   1.000
_cell.length_c   1.000
_cell.angle_alpha   90.00
_cell.angle_beta   90.00
_cell.angle_gamma   90.00
#
_symmetry.space_group_name_H-M   'P 1'
#
loop_
_entity.id
_entity.type
_entity.pdbx_description
1 polymer ?
#
loop_
_entity_poly.entity_id
_entity_poly.type
_entity_poly.pdbx_seq_one_letter_code
_entity_poly.pdbx_strand_id
1 'polypeptide(L)'
;DSLVRGTTSKNRIKSIKLAGARAIHFLITCPPLRFPCFFGIDFPSKQELIAAKHSVEEIRKFLDIDTLYYLSLEGMLSAVEDLSDKVCTACFTGDYPIPVPHTFRKNFAEVG
;
A
#
# COMPACT_ATOMS: atom_id res chain seq x y z
N ASP A 1 -0.72 -3.63 -9.30
CA ASP A 1 0.44 -2.72 -9.11
C ASP A 1 0.61 -2.37 -7.63
N SER A 2 -0.43 -1.91 -6.94
CA SER A 2 -0.40 -1.47 -5.54
C SER A 2 -1.62 -1.95 -4.74
N LEU A 3 -1.56 -1.82 -3.40
CA LEU A 3 -2.67 -2.09 -2.50
C LEU A 3 -2.82 -0.96 -1.49
N VAL A 4 -3.87 -0.15 -1.67
CA VAL A 4 -4.14 1.05 -0.86
C VAL A 4 -5.11 0.74 0.30
N ARG A 5 -6.42 0.66 0.01
CA ARG A 5 -7.47 0.32 1.01
C ARG A 5 -7.79 -1.18 1.06
N GLY A 6 -7.45 -1.92 -0.01
CA GLY A 6 -7.71 -3.35 -0.15
C GLY A 6 -9.14 -3.76 -0.54
N THR A 7 -10.12 -2.87 -0.48
CA THR A 7 -11.54 -3.16 -0.78
C THR A 7 -11.76 -3.62 -2.23
N THR A 8 -11.20 -2.90 -3.21
CA THR A 8 -11.29 -3.28 -4.64
C THR A 8 -10.69 -4.65 -4.89
N SER A 9 -9.50 -4.92 -4.35
CA SER A 9 -8.83 -6.21 -4.51
C SER A 9 -9.61 -7.34 -3.86
N LYS A 10 -10.18 -7.11 -2.66
CA LYS A 10 -11.02 -8.10 -1.96
C LYS A 10 -12.24 -8.51 -2.80
N ASN A 11 -12.91 -7.54 -3.43
CA ASN A 11 -14.04 -7.83 -4.32
C ASN A 11 -13.61 -8.66 -5.54
N ARG A 12 -12.48 -8.30 -6.17
CA ARG A 12 -11.93 -9.05 -7.31
C ARG A 12 -11.55 -10.48 -6.92
N ILE A 13 -10.89 -10.66 -5.78
CA ILE A 13 -10.50 -11.98 -5.25
C ILE A 13 -11.73 -12.84 -5.00
N LYS A 14 -12.79 -12.27 -4.40
CA LYS A 14 -14.06 -12.97 -4.20
C LYS A 14 -14.64 -13.47 -5.52
N SER A 15 -14.64 -12.65 -6.57
CA SER A 15 -15.09 -13.08 -7.91
C SER A 15 -14.23 -14.20 -8.48
N ILE A 16 -12.90 -14.14 -8.33
CA ILE A 16 -11.99 -15.20 -8.78
C ILE A 16 -12.24 -16.52 -8.04
N LYS A 17 -12.49 -16.47 -6.72
CA LYS A 17 -12.86 -17.66 -5.95
C LYS A 17 -14.18 -18.26 -6.42
N LEU A 18 -15.19 -17.44 -6.64
CA LEU A 18 -16.49 -17.89 -7.14
C LEU A 18 -16.39 -18.53 -8.54
N ALA A 19 -15.38 -18.17 -9.33
CA ALA A 19 -15.09 -18.81 -10.60
C ALA A 19 -14.38 -20.18 -10.47
N GLY A 20 -14.11 -20.65 -9.25
CA GLY A 20 -13.56 -22.00 -9.00
C GLY A 20 -12.05 -22.06 -8.90
N ALA A 21 -11.36 -20.95 -8.64
CA ALA A 21 -9.91 -20.95 -8.43
C ALA A 21 -9.52 -21.85 -7.24
N ARG A 22 -8.60 -22.80 -7.47
CA ARG A 22 -8.08 -23.70 -6.42
C ARG A 22 -7.24 -22.96 -5.38
N ALA A 23 -6.44 -21.98 -5.83
CA ALA A 23 -5.58 -21.17 -5.00
C ALA A 23 -5.40 -19.79 -5.65
N ILE A 24 -5.20 -18.76 -4.84
CA ILE A 24 -4.95 -17.38 -5.25
C ILE A 24 -3.68 -16.88 -4.58
N HIS A 25 -2.67 -16.59 -5.41
CA HIS A 25 -1.41 -15.99 -5.00
C HIS A 25 -1.39 -14.54 -5.50
N PHE A 26 -1.33 -13.58 -4.59
CA PHE A 26 -1.37 -12.17 -4.95
C PHE A 26 0.01 -11.53 -4.79
N LEU A 27 0.60 -11.12 -5.92
CA LEU A 27 1.92 -10.49 -5.98
C LEU A 27 1.74 -9.01 -6.32
N ILE A 28 2.22 -8.13 -5.44
CA ILE A 28 2.11 -6.69 -5.56
C ILE A 28 3.48 -6.13 -5.94
N THR A 29 3.53 -5.38 -7.03
CA THR A 29 4.76 -4.85 -7.63
C THR A 29 5.23 -3.53 -6.99
N CYS A 30 4.87 -3.30 -5.73
CA CYS A 30 5.33 -2.17 -4.94
C CYS A 30 5.51 -2.60 -3.47
N PRO A 31 6.33 -1.89 -2.69
CA PRO A 31 6.37 -2.07 -1.24
C PRO A 31 5.03 -1.70 -0.59
N PRO A 32 4.75 -2.18 0.63
CA PRO A 32 3.51 -1.85 1.32
C PRO A 32 3.36 -0.33 1.54
N LEU A 33 2.25 0.25 1.09
CA LEU A 33 1.93 1.67 1.29
C LEU A 33 1.48 1.90 2.74
N ARG A 34 2.36 2.49 3.55
CA ARG A 34 2.17 2.66 5.00
C ARG A 34 1.90 4.11 5.41
N PHE A 35 2.18 5.06 4.53
CA PHE A 35 2.08 6.49 4.82
C PHE A 35 1.42 7.25 3.65
N PRO A 36 0.66 8.32 3.94
CA PRO A 36 0.05 9.16 2.91
C PRO A 36 1.13 9.95 2.14
N CYS A 37 0.81 10.43 0.95
CA CYS A 37 1.72 11.32 0.22
C CYS A 37 1.36 12.79 0.50
N PHE A 38 2.38 13.64 0.69
CA PHE A 38 2.24 15.10 0.82
C PHE A 38 2.79 15.88 -0.38
N PHE A 39 3.27 15.19 -1.42
CA PHE A 39 3.91 15.78 -2.60
C PHE A 39 3.10 15.54 -3.89
N GLY A 40 1.78 15.45 -3.78
CA GLY A 40 0.87 15.48 -4.93
C GLY A 40 0.25 14.14 -5.35
N ILE A 41 0.64 13.00 -4.76
CA ILE A 41 -0.06 11.73 -5.02
C ILE A 41 -1.32 11.63 -4.14
N ASP A 42 -2.44 11.27 -4.76
CA ASP A 42 -3.74 11.21 -4.07
C ASP A 42 -3.93 9.94 -3.22
N PHE A 43 -3.12 9.75 -2.18
CA PHE A 43 -3.33 8.66 -1.21
C PHE A 43 -4.30 9.06 -0.09
N PRO A 44 -5.13 8.12 0.39
CA PRO A 44 -6.04 8.39 1.49
C PRO A 44 -5.29 8.59 2.81
N SER A 45 -6.02 8.86 3.89
CA SER A 45 -5.39 9.03 5.20
C SER A 45 -4.64 7.78 5.65
N LYS A 46 -3.69 7.93 6.58
CA LYS A 46 -2.92 6.80 7.13
C LYS A 46 -3.84 5.72 7.69
N GLN A 47 -4.95 6.12 8.32
CA GLN A 47 -5.95 5.22 8.90
C GLN A 47 -6.73 4.44 7.84
N GLU A 48 -6.73 4.86 6.58
CA GLU A 48 -7.42 4.16 5.49
C GLU A 48 -6.47 3.26 4.70
N LEU A 49 -5.16 3.42 4.85
CA LEU A 49 -4.15 2.55 4.27
C LEU A 49 -4.15 1.20 5.00
N ILE A 50 -4.35 0.11 4.26
CA ILE A 50 -4.46 -1.21 4.85
C ILE A 50 -3.13 -1.66 5.47
N ALA A 51 -2.01 -1.40 4.79
CA ALA A 51 -0.68 -1.77 5.28
C ALA A 51 -0.16 -0.84 6.39
N ALA A 52 -0.82 0.28 6.68
CA ALA A 52 -0.49 1.10 7.83
C ALA A 52 -1.00 0.51 9.15
N LYS A 53 -2.05 -0.33 9.10
CA LYS A 53 -2.73 -0.89 10.29
C LYS A 53 -2.56 -2.39 10.45
N HIS A 54 -2.13 -3.07 9.39
CA HIS A 54 -2.10 -4.52 9.34
C HIS A 54 -0.73 -5.01 8.87
N SER A 55 -0.27 -6.10 9.46
CA SER A 55 0.83 -6.93 8.97
C SER A 55 0.46 -7.60 7.64
N VAL A 56 1.46 -8.07 6.89
CA VAL A 56 1.23 -8.76 5.60
C VAL A 56 0.31 -9.98 5.79
N GLU A 57 0.48 -10.70 6.89
CA GLU A 57 -0.34 -11.88 7.20
C GLU A 57 -1.80 -11.50 7.51
N GLU A 58 -2.03 -10.41 8.25
CA GLU A 58 -3.39 -9.90 8.48
C GLU A 58 -4.04 -9.41 7.19
N ILE A 59 -3.29 -8.78 6.28
CA ILE A 59 -3.79 -8.37 4.96
C ILE A 59 -4.15 -9.61 4.14
N ARG A 60 -3.29 -10.63 4.12
CA ARG A 60 -3.54 -11.91 3.43
C ARG A 60 -4.86 -12.53 3.91
N LYS A 61 -5.08 -12.58 5.23
CA LYS A 61 -6.33 -13.06 5.82
C LYS A 61 -7.52 -12.15 5.46
N PHE A 62 -7.35 -10.84 5.50
CA PHE A 62 -8.40 -9.88 5.12
C PHE A 62 -8.88 -10.07 3.68
N LEU A 63 -7.93 -10.33 2.77
CA LEU A 63 -8.19 -10.61 1.36
C LEU A 63 -8.68 -12.03 1.11
N ASP A 64 -8.50 -12.93 2.09
CA ASP A 64 -8.86 -14.34 2.00
C ASP A 64 -8.15 -15.03 0.81
N ILE A 65 -6.82 -15.06 0.82
CA ILE A 65 -5.98 -15.65 -0.25
C ILE A 65 -4.89 -16.55 0.30
N ASP A 66 -4.32 -17.42 -0.54
CA ASP A 66 -3.32 -18.41 -0.13
C ASP A 66 -1.97 -17.77 0.20
N THR A 67 -1.47 -16.88 -0.66
CA THR A 67 -0.24 -16.13 -0.40
C THR A 67 -0.35 -14.68 -0.84
N LEU A 68 0.36 -13.82 -0.12
CA LEU A 68 0.50 -12.40 -0.43
C LEU A 68 1.98 -12.03 -0.41
N TYR A 69 2.46 -11.47 -1.51
CA TYR A 69 3.82 -10.97 -1.63
C TYR A 69 3.82 -9.51 -2.05
N TYR A 70 4.70 -8.73 -1.42
CA TYR A 70 5.03 -7.37 -1.84
C TYR A 70 6.45 -7.36 -2.37
N LEU A 71 6.70 -6.51 -3.38
CA LEU A 71 8.06 -6.15 -3.75
C LEU A 71 8.76 -5.51 -2.54
N SER A 72 9.97 -5.96 -2.22
CA SER A 72 10.75 -5.33 -1.14
C SER A 72 11.15 -3.90 -1.52
N LEU A 73 11.39 -3.05 -0.52
CA LEU A 73 11.87 -1.70 -0.79
C LEU A 73 13.24 -1.75 -1.47
N GLU A 74 14.12 -2.62 -1.00
CA GLU A 74 15.45 -2.85 -1.55
C GLU A 74 15.36 -3.34 -3.00
N GLY A 75 14.46 -4.28 -3.29
CA GLY A 75 14.24 -4.79 -4.65
C GLY A 75 13.65 -3.75 -5.59
N MET A 76 12.78 -2.87 -5.10
CA MET A 76 12.29 -1.72 -5.85
C MET A 76 13.43 -0.73 -6.15
N LEU A 77 14.25 -0.41 -5.16
CA LEU A 77 15.38 0.52 -5.31
C LEU A 77 16.46 -0.03 -6.23
N SER A 78 16.75 -1.34 -6.18
CA SER A 78 17.70 -1.97 -7.09
C SER A 78 17.25 -1.92 -8.55
N ALA A 79 15.94 -1.86 -8.81
CA ALA A 79 15.41 -1.78 -10.17
C ALA A 79 15.52 -0.37 -10.79
N VAL A 80 15.83 0.65 -9.98
CA VAL A 80 16.01 2.05 -10.43
C VAL A 80 17.46 2.54 -10.29
N GLU A 81 18.39 1.62 -10.00
CA GLU A 81 19.86 1.79 -9.93
C GLU A 81 20.33 3.21 -9.57
N ASP A 82 20.67 4.03 -10.57
CA ASP A 82 21.23 5.40 -10.47
C ASP A 82 20.36 6.44 -9.74
N LEU A 83 19.10 6.08 -9.47
CA LEU A 83 18.12 6.91 -8.79
C LEU A 83 17.76 6.41 -7.40
N SER A 84 18.36 5.30 -6.93
CA SER A 84 18.01 4.67 -5.65
C SER A 84 18.09 5.63 -4.44
N ASP A 85 18.99 6.61 -4.48
CA ASP A 85 19.17 7.68 -3.48
C ASP A 85 18.41 8.98 -3.80
N LYS A 86 17.80 9.07 -4.98
CA LYS A 86 17.10 10.27 -5.50
C LYS A 86 15.58 10.10 -5.59
N VAL A 87 15.07 8.91 -5.27
CA VAL A 87 13.63 8.65 -5.24
C VAL A 87 13.06 8.85 -3.83
N CYS A 88 11.90 9.52 -3.77
CA CYS A 88 11.16 9.65 -2.53
C CYS A 88 10.55 8.29 -2.14
N THR A 89 10.91 7.76 -0.98
CA THR A 89 10.38 6.48 -0.44
C THR A 89 9.37 6.68 0.70
N ALA A 90 9.00 7.93 1.00
CA ALA A 90 8.25 8.30 2.20
C ALA A 90 6.91 7.58 2.35
N CYS A 91 6.24 7.24 1.25
CA CYS A 91 4.96 6.50 1.29
C CYS A 91 5.11 5.08 1.87
N PHE A 92 6.33 4.53 1.86
CA PHE A 92 6.67 3.20 2.38
C PHE A 92 7.39 3.30 3.74
N THR A 93 8.30 4.27 3.90
CA THR A 93 9.20 4.40 5.06
C THR A 93 8.70 5.38 6.12
N GLY A 94 7.93 6.39 5.72
CA GLY A 94 7.56 7.51 6.57
C GLY A 94 8.66 8.56 6.73
N ASP A 95 9.81 8.38 6.08
CA ASP A 95 10.91 9.34 6.06
C ASP A 95 10.70 10.33 4.92
N TYR A 96 10.28 11.55 5.26
CA TYR A 96 9.98 12.59 4.27
C TYR A 96 11.20 13.49 4.08
N PRO A 97 11.58 13.81 2.82
CA PRO A 97 12.72 14.67 2.51
C PRO A 97 12.56 16.10 3.04
N ILE A 98 11.34 16.53 3.33
CA ILE A 98 11.04 17.81 4.01
C ILE A 98 10.02 17.58 5.13
N PRO A 99 10.04 18.39 6.21
CA PRO A 99 9.06 18.30 7.27
C PRO A 99 7.63 18.41 6.74
N VAL A 100 6.78 17.47 7.14
CA VAL A 100 5.35 17.45 6.79
C VAL A 100 4.50 17.63 8.04
N PRO A 101 3.35 18.31 7.97
CA PRO A 101 2.54 18.56 9.15
C PRO A 101 1.92 17.24 9.66
N HIS A 102 2.25 16.85 10.89
CA HIS A 102 1.65 15.68 11.54
C HIS A 102 0.12 15.80 11.74
N THR A 103 -0.39 17.03 11.71
CA THR A 103 -1.81 17.37 11.86
C THR A 103 -2.55 17.50 10.53
N PHE A 104 -1.87 17.37 9.39
CA PHE A 104 -2.52 17.49 8.09
C PHE A 104 -3.47 16.31 7.87
N ARG A 105 -4.77 16.58 8.06
CA ARG A 105 -5.85 15.68 7.70
C ARG A 105 -6.23 16.00 6.28
N LYS A 106 -6.11 15.02 5.39
CA LYS A 106 -6.52 15.18 3.98
C LYS A 106 -8.01 15.53 3.86
N ASN A 107 -8.82 15.12 4.85
CA ASN A 107 -10.21 15.51 4.99
C ASN A 107 -10.34 16.72 5.92
N PHE A 108 -10.22 17.94 5.38
CA PHE A 108 -10.71 19.15 6.07
C PHE A 108 -12.25 19.26 6.02
N ALA A 109 -12.92 18.41 5.23
CA ALA A 109 -14.37 18.48 4.98
C ALA A 109 -15.24 17.54 5.87
N GLU A 110 -14.66 16.79 6.81
CA GLU A 110 -15.41 15.89 7.71
C GLU A 110 -15.27 16.30 9.18
N VAL A 111 -15.33 17.61 9.44
CA VAL A 111 -15.75 18.14 10.74
C VAL A 111 -17.09 18.83 10.51
N GLY A 112 -18.15 18.03 10.62
CA GLY A 112 -19.55 18.42 10.54
C GLY A 112 -20.40 17.32 11.13
#